data_AF-A0A0T2QGK7-F1
#
_entry.id   AF-A0A0T2QGK7-F1
#
_cell.length_a   1.000
_cell.length_b   1.000
_cell.length_c   1.000
_cell.angle_alpha   90.00
_cell.angle_beta   90.00
_cell.angle_gamma   90.00
#
_symmetry.space_group_name_H-M   'P 1'
#
loop_
_entity.id
_entity.type
_entity.pdbx_description
1 polymer ?
#
loop_
_entity_poly.entity_id
_entity_poly.type
_entity_poly.pdbx_seq_one_letter_code
_entity_poly.pdbx_strand_id
1 'polypeptide(L)'
;MNERTLRLAVAAACAACVALGAWSATEVVAQGPQDASAAIAQLPPGYLPREALPDSLALLPPPPAADSAAMERDEQARQATIPVRNTPRWALAASDADLKFPHAGSLFSCAAGIPISPETTPKLYALLGRMLIDVGLSTYKAKTHYNRTRPFVTHNEGTCYPPDEELLRHDGSYPSGHSAAGWGWALVLAELVPDRADAILQRGRDFGQSRVICDAHWQSDVDAGRVIASGTVARLHADPGFQADLAAVRQEIAGLSPVAQASAQCEAESAALSAQS
;
A
#
# COMPACT_ATOMS: atom_id res chain seq x y z
N MET A 1 -68.51 -18.91 -57.64
CA MET A 1 -69.84 -19.02 -56.99
C MET A 1 -69.81 -18.20 -55.72
N ASN A 2 -70.86 -17.42 -55.48
CA ASN A 2 -71.34 -16.69 -54.28
C ASN A 2 -70.33 -16.33 -53.16
N GLU A 3 -70.21 -15.09 -52.68
CA GLU A 3 -71.25 -14.24 -52.01
C GLU A 3 -71.77 -14.84 -50.69
N ARG A 4 -71.99 -14.10 -49.57
CA ARG A 4 -72.22 -12.65 -49.43
C ARG A 4 -72.12 -12.11 -47.97
N THR A 5 -71.47 -10.94 -47.77
CA THR A 5 -71.80 -9.88 -46.74
C THR A 5 -71.79 -10.24 -45.23
N LEU A 6 -71.97 -9.37 -44.19
CA LEU A 6 -72.42 -7.96 -43.92
C LEU A 6 -71.94 -7.61 -42.45
N ARG A 7 -71.70 -6.40 -41.86
CA ARG A 7 -71.57 -4.95 -42.20
C ARG A 7 -70.96 -4.17 -40.98
N LEU A 8 -70.32 -3.01 -41.21
CA LEU A 8 -70.11 -1.84 -40.28
C LEU A 8 -69.27 -2.06 -38.99
N ALA A 9 -68.67 -1.05 -38.33
CA ALA A 9 -68.58 0.42 -38.51
C ALA A 9 -67.13 0.89 -38.17
N VAL A 10 -66.50 1.89 -38.82
CA VAL A 10 -66.64 3.37 -38.68
C VAL A 10 -66.52 3.87 -37.22
N ALA A 11 -65.65 4.82 -36.83
CA ALA A 11 -64.39 5.37 -37.40
C ALA A 11 -63.72 6.28 -36.35
N ALA A 12 -62.39 6.45 -36.41
CA ALA A 12 -61.67 7.59 -35.83
C ALA A 12 -60.29 7.74 -36.51
N ALA A 13 -59.90 8.96 -36.87
CA ALA A 13 -58.59 9.27 -37.44
C ALA A 13 -57.83 10.25 -36.54
N CYS A 14 -56.59 9.93 -36.21
CA CYS A 14 -55.61 10.86 -35.64
C CYS A 14 -54.25 10.58 -36.29
N ALA A 15 -53.83 11.46 -37.19
CA ALA A 15 -52.49 11.43 -37.76
C ALA A 15 -51.60 12.42 -37.01
N ALA A 16 -50.51 11.93 -36.40
CA ALA A 16 -49.47 12.78 -35.82
C ALA A 16 -48.10 12.10 -35.86
N CYS A 17 -47.14 12.76 -36.50
CA CYS A 17 -45.70 12.71 -36.27
C CYS A 17 -45.05 11.35 -35.94
N VAL A 18 -44.56 10.64 -36.97
CA VAL A 18 -43.44 9.72 -36.81
C VAL A 18 -42.17 10.53 -36.52
N ALA A 19 -41.88 10.76 -35.24
CA ALA A 19 -40.58 11.25 -34.81
C ALA A 19 -39.62 10.05 -34.67
N LEU A 20 -38.69 9.91 -35.62
CA LEU A 20 -37.59 8.95 -35.51
C LEU A 20 -36.62 9.41 -34.41
N GLY A 21 -36.94 9.05 -33.17
CA GLY A 21 -36.05 9.25 -32.03
C GLY A 21 -34.80 8.40 -32.21
N ALA A 22 -33.72 9.01 -32.68
CA ALA A 22 -32.42 8.36 -32.75
C ALA A 22 -31.95 8.05 -31.31
N TRP A 23 -32.05 6.78 -30.91
CA TRP A 23 -31.30 6.26 -29.77
C TRP A 23 -29.81 6.26 -30.13
N SER A 24 -29.18 7.40 -29.92
CA SER A 24 -27.73 7.47 -29.73
C SER A 24 -27.38 6.57 -28.55
N ALA A 25 -26.87 5.38 -28.83
CA ALA A 25 -26.26 4.54 -27.82
C ALA A 25 -25.03 5.29 -27.29
N THR A 26 -25.18 5.94 -26.14
CA THR A 26 -24.05 6.48 -25.40
C THR A 26 -23.24 5.29 -24.91
N GLU A 27 -22.15 4.96 -25.62
CA GLU A 27 -21.15 4.04 -25.13
C GLU A 27 -20.67 4.56 -23.76
N VAL A 28 -21.02 3.83 -22.70
CA VAL A 28 -20.45 4.07 -21.38
C VAL A 28 -19.01 3.59 -21.45
N VAL A 29 -18.13 4.48 -21.89
CA VAL A 29 -16.67 4.27 -21.85
C VAL A 29 -16.32 3.98 -20.40
N ALA A 30 -15.99 2.72 -20.13
CA ALA A 30 -15.66 2.26 -18.79
C ALA A 30 -14.45 3.04 -18.27
N GLN A 31 -14.67 3.95 -17.33
CA GLN A 31 -13.60 4.68 -16.69
C GLN A 31 -12.82 3.69 -15.82
N GLY A 32 -11.58 3.39 -16.23
CA GLY A 32 -10.64 2.62 -15.42
C GLY A 32 -10.37 3.32 -14.08
N PRO A 33 -9.94 2.59 -13.04
CA PRO A 33 -9.94 3.06 -11.66
C PRO A 33 -9.07 4.32 -11.47
N GLN A 34 -9.72 5.47 -11.27
CA GLN A 34 -9.03 6.77 -11.16
C GLN A 34 -8.51 7.04 -9.74
N ASP A 35 -9.14 6.47 -8.71
CA ASP A 35 -8.97 6.92 -7.32
C ASP A 35 -7.62 6.56 -6.69
N ALA A 36 -6.97 5.48 -7.14
CA ALA A 36 -5.61 5.15 -6.73
C ALA A 36 -4.57 6.16 -7.27
N SER A 37 -4.86 6.80 -8.42
CA SER A 37 -3.97 7.78 -9.04
C SER A 37 -3.98 9.12 -8.29
N ALA A 38 -5.16 9.56 -7.83
CA ALA A 38 -5.37 10.87 -7.23
C ALA A 38 -4.63 11.09 -5.90
N ALA A 39 -4.45 10.03 -5.10
CA ALA A 39 -3.68 10.10 -3.84
C ALA A 39 -2.16 10.15 -4.10
N ILE A 40 -1.66 9.40 -5.08
CA ILE A 40 -0.24 9.36 -5.43
C ILE A 40 0.20 10.66 -6.11
N ALA A 41 -0.68 11.28 -6.91
CA ALA A 41 -0.41 12.51 -7.64
C ALA A 41 -0.14 13.76 -6.77
N GLN A 42 -0.39 13.70 -5.46
CA GLN A 42 -0.08 14.80 -4.51
C GLN A 42 1.29 14.66 -3.84
N LEU A 43 1.96 13.52 -3.98
CA LEU A 43 3.33 13.35 -3.48
C LEU A 43 4.34 13.90 -4.50
N PRO A 44 5.40 14.61 -4.05
CA PRO A 44 6.53 14.92 -4.92
C PRO A 44 7.17 13.62 -5.46
N PRO A 45 7.73 13.64 -6.68
CA PRO A 45 8.33 12.45 -7.28
C PRO A 45 9.50 11.94 -6.44
N GLY A 46 9.74 10.62 -6.55
CA GLY A 46 10.92 9.96 -6.00
C GLY A 46 12.24 10.58 -6.48
N TYR A 47 13.33 10.13 -5.89
CA TYR A 47 14.68 10.57 -6.26
C TYR A 47 15.17 9.88 -7.55
N LEU A 48 14.67 8.68 -7.83
CA LEU A 48 15.22 7.81 -8.88
C LEU A 48 14.26 7.73 -10.09
N PRO A 49 14.74 7.90 -11.32
CA PRO A 49 13.97 7.49 -12.50
C PRO A 49 13.77 5.97 -12.48
N ARG A 50 12.68 5.46 -13.07
CA ARG A 50 12.27 4.05 -12.95
C ARG A 50 13.33 3.06 -13.43
N GLU A 51 14.17 3.49 -14.36
CA GLU A 51 15.26 2.72 -14.97
C GLU A 51 16.46 2.56 -14.02
N ALA A 52 16.59 3.45 -13.03
CA ALA A 52 17.64 3.43 -12.01
C ALA A 52 17.20 2.80 -10.67
N LEU A 53 15.95 2.36 -10.55
CA LEU A 53 15.46 1.56 -9.42
C LEU A 53 16.08 0.14 -9.46
N PRO A 54 16.39 -0.47 -8.31
CA PRO A 54 16.93 -1.83 -8.26
C PRO A 54 16.05 -2.85 -9.00
N ASP A 55 16.68 -3.78 -9.71
CA ASP A 55 15.95 -4.77 -10.49
C ASP A 55 15.44 -5.92 -9.61
N SER A 56 14.23 -5.77 -9.07
CA SER A 56 13.63 -6.77 -8.19
C SER A 56 13.45 -8.15 -8.83
N LEU A 57 13.35 -8.25 -10.16
CA LEU A 57 13.26 -9.54 -10.85
C LEU A 57 14.63 -10.23 -10.97
N ALA A 58 15.71 -9.46 -11.13
CA ALA A 58 17.06 -10.02 -11.14
C ALA A 58 17.65 -10.25 -9.74
N LEU A 59 17.14 -9.56 -8.71
CA LEU A 59 17.68 -9.59 -7.34
C LEU A 59 16.97 -10.57 -6.39
N LEU A 60 15.73 -10.99 -6.70
CA LEU A 60 14.97 -11.92 -5.87
C LEU A 60 14.93 -13.34 -6.46
N PRO A 61 14.82 -14.38 -5.62
CA PRO A 61 14.34 -15.69 -6.08
C PRO A 61 12.87 -15.59 -6.53
N PRO A 62 12.35 -16.59 -7.26
CA PRO A 62 10.90 -16.73 -7.43
C PRO A 62 10.19 -16.90 -6.07
N PRO A 63 8.90 -16.51 -5.97
CA PRO A 63 8.11 -16.79 -4.77
C PRO A 63 7.98 -18.30 -4.51
N PRO A 64 7.66 -18.71 -3.27
CA PRO A 64 7.37 -20.10 -2.94
C PRO A 64 6.34 -20.74 -3.87
N ALA A 65 6.71 -21.89 -4.45
CA ALA A 65 5.79 -22.73 -5.23
C ALA A 65 4.74 -23.37 -4.31
N ALA A 66 3.54 -23.62 -4.84
CA ALA A 66 2.38 -24.08 -4.06
C ALA A 66 2.70 -25.30 -3.17
N ASP A 67 3.24 -26.37 -3.76
CA ASP A 67 3.53 -27.63 -3.08
C ASP A 67 4.91 -27.65 -2.39
N SER A 68 5.35 -26.52 -1.83
CA SER A 68 6.67 -26.39 -1.20
C SER A 68 6.61 -26.07 0.29
N ALA A 69 7.56 -26.61 1.06
CA ALA A 69 7.73 -26.29 2.48
C ALA A 69 7.96 -24.79 2.77
N ALA A 70 8.31 -23.99 1.75
CA ALA A 70 8.36 -22.53 1.87
C ALA A 70 6.95 -21.90 1.87
N MET A 71 6.02 -22.44 1.07
CA MET A 71 4.61 -22.05 1.04
C MET A 71 3.85 -22.58 2.26
N GLU A 72 4.19 -23.78 2.75
CA GLU A 72 3.66 -24.29 4.04
C GLU A 72 3.96 -23.34 5.20
N ARG A 73 5.16 -22.73 5.24
CA ARG A 73 5.52 -21.71 6.24
C ARG A 73 4.78 -20.38 6.03
N ASP A 74 4.52 -19.98 4.79
CA ASP A 74 3.69 -18.81 4.50
C ASP A 74 2.26 -18.99 5.04
N GLU A 75 1.66 -20.18 4.86
CA GLU A 75 0.34 -20.49 5.41
C GLU A 75 0.38 -20.64 6.94
N GLN A 76 1.41 -21.29 7.53
CA GLN A 76 1.57 -21.35 8.98
C GLN A 76 1.68 -19.95 9.61
N ALA A 77 2.43 -19.04 8.99
CA ALA A 77 2.54 -17.65 9.43
C ALA A 77 1.19 -16.92 9.33
N ARG A 78 0.42 -17.14 8.24
CA ARG A 78 -0.94 -16.59 8.07
C ARG A 78 -1.91 -17.12 9.14
N GLN A 79 -1.96 -18.43 9.35
CA GLN A 79 -2.80 -19.09 10.36
C GLN A 79 -2.52 -18.57 11.78
N ALA A 80 -1.24 -18.33 12.12
CA ALA A 80 -0.85 -17.74 13.39
C ALA A 80 -1.38 -16.31 13.62
N THR A 81 -1.85 -15.61 12.58
CA THR A 81 -2.49 -14.28 12.71
C THR A 81 -3.99 -14.34 13.00
N ILE A 82 -4.66 -15.48 12.76
CA ILE A 82 -6.12 -15.60 12.95
C ILE A 82 -6.54 -15.28 14.41
N PRO A 83 -5.81 -15.70 15.46
CA PRO A 83 -6.14 -15.35 16.84
C PRO A 83 -6.03 -13.85 17.18
N VAL A 84 -5.30 -13.04 16.40
CA VAL A 84 -5.17 -11.59 16.66
C VAL A 84 -6.18 -10.74 15.90
N ARG A 85 -7.07 -11.33 15.10
CA ARG A 85 -8.14 -10.61 14.40
C ARG A 85 -9.06 -9.91 15.40
N ASN A 86 -9.48 -8.68 15.08
CA ASN A 86 -10.27 -7.80 15.96
C ASN A 86 -9.61 -7.37 17.30
N THR A 87 -8.32 -7.63 17.50
CA THR A 87 -7.56 -7.10 18.65
C THR A 87 -6.98 -5.70 18.37
N PRO A 88 -6.42 -4.98 19.37
CA PRO A 88 -5.67 -3.75 19.12
C PRO A 88 -4.53 -3.91 18.10
N ARG A 89 -3.91 -5.10 18.01
CA ARG A 89 -2.88 -5.39 17.00
C ARG A 89 -3.42 -5.41 15.57
N TRP A 90 -4.66 -5.88 15.38
CA TRP A 90 -5.35 -5.84 14.09
C TRP A 90 -5.79 -4.42 13.73
N ALA A 91 -6.21 -3.61 14.72
CA ALA A 91 -6.47 -2.19 14.51
C ALA A 91 -5.19 -1.43 14.10
N LEU A 92 -4.04 -1.72 14.74
CA LEU A 92 -2.73 -1.22 14.32
C LEU A 92 -2.34 -1.74 12.93
N ALA A 93 -2.65 -2.99 12.58
CA ALA A 93 -2.40 -3.54 11.25
C ALA A 93 -3.22 -2.82 10.15
N ALA A 94 -4.45 -2.38 10.46
CA ALA A 94 -5.27 -1.56 9.59
C ALA A 94 -4.75 -0.10 9.48
N SER A 95 -4.21 0.45 10.57
CA SER A 95 -3.52 1.75 10.56
C SER A 95 -2.24 1.73 9.71
N ASP A 96 -1.44 0.67 9.85
CA ASP A 96 -0.23 0.41 9.03
C ASP A 96 -0.55 0.06 7.58
N ALA A 97 -1.80 -0.29 7.27
CA ALA A 97 -2.21 -0.62 5.92
C ALA A 97 -2.40 0.64 5.04
N ASP A 98 -2.64 1.80 5.65
CA ASP A 98 -2.93 3.03 4.92
C ASP A 98 -1.66 3.84 4.62
N LEU A 99 -1.25 3.85 3.35
CA LEU A 99 -0.11 4.64 2.86
C LEU A 99 -0.49 6.06 2.41
N LYS A 100 -1.72 6.53 2.67
CA LYS A 100 -2.16 7.89 2.30
C LYS A 100 -1.52 8.92 3.25
N PHE A 101 -0.90 9.94 2.67
CA PHE A 101 -0.37 11.08 3.43
C PHE A 101 -1.52 12.07 3.74
N PRO A 102 -1.54 12.73 4.92
CA PRO A 102 -0.45 12.84 5.90
C PRO A 102 -0.29 11.66 6.87
N HIS A 103 -1.32 10.81 7.02
CA HIS A 103 -1.35 9.72 8.01
C HIS A 103 -0.10 8.84 7.95
N ALA A 104 0.25 8.34 6.77
CA ALA A 104 1.36 7.42 6.57
C ALA A 104 2.73 7.97 7.02
N GLY A 105 2.97 9.27 6.85
CA GLY A 105 4.21 9.91 7.32
C GLY A 105 4.34 9.87 8.84
N SER A 106 3.23 9.93 9.57
CA SER A 106 3.21 9.96 11.04
C SER A 106 3.48 8.60 11.71
N LEU A 107 3.35 7.48 10.99
CA LEU A 107 3.32 6.11 11.54
C LEU A 107 4.62 5.65 12.23
N PHE A 108 5.73 6.37 12.05
CA PHE A 108 7.00 6.09 12.73
C PHE A 108 7.33 7.09 13.87
N SER A 109 6.47 8.08 14.13
CA SER A 109 6.72 9.15 15.12
C SER A 109 7.01 8.60 16.52
N CYS A 110 6.24 7.58 16.95
CA CYS A 110 6.40 6.96 18.27
C CYS A 110 7.73 6.18 18.39
N ALA A 111 8.10 5.43 17.35
CA ALA A 111 9.35 4.67 17.32
C ALA A 111 10.58 5.57 17.25
N ALA A 112 10.56 6.58 16.37
CA ALA A 112 11.63 7.57 16.22
C ALA A 112 11.70 8.57 17.41
N GLY A 113 10.59 8.77 18.13
CA GLY A 113 10.53 9.73 19.23
C GLY A 113 10.55 11.19 18.78
N ILE A 114 10.17 11.49 17.54
CA ILE A 114 10.01 12.84 16.98
C ILE A 114 8.67 12.92 16.25
N PRO A 115 7.99 14.09 16.20
CA PRO A 115 6.70 14.19 15.54
C PRO A 115 6.94 14.28 14.03
N ILE A 116 6.30 13.43 13.23
CA ILE A 116 6.49 13.45 11.77
C ILE A 116 5.24 14.02 11.10
N SER A 117 5.25 15.32 10.80
CA SER A 117 4.13 16.02 10.17
C SER A 117 4.57 17.21 9.28
N PRO A 118 3.71 17.71 8.37
CA PRO A 118 4.00 18.90 7.55
C PRO A 118 4.33 20.16 8.37
N GLU A 119 3.78 20.27 9.58
CA GLU A 119 3.88 21.46 10.44
C GLU A 119 5.10 21.41 11.37
N THR A 120 5.58 20.22 11.69
CA THR A 120 6.61 20.00 12.73
C THR A 120 7.95 19.53 12.18
N THR A 121 7.95 18.68 11.15
CA THR A 121 9.15 18.23 10.42
C THR A 121 8.88 18.18 8.91
N PRO A 122 8.60 19.32 8.25
CA PRO A 122 8.23 19.37 6.85
C PRO A 122 9.23 18.68 5.91
N LYS A 123 10.54 18.76 6.16
CA LYS A 123 11.54 18.11 5.32
C LYS A 123 11.57 16.61 5.54
N LEU A 124 11.47 16.12 6.78
CA LEU A 124 11.40 14.67 7.04
C LEU A 124 10.14 14.06 6.43
N TYR A 125 9.01 14.74 6.61
CA TYR A 125 7.73 14.37 6.00
C TYR A 125 7.84 14.30 4.46
N ALA A 126 8.48 15.28 3.82
CA ALA A 126 8.74 15.27 2.38
C ALA A 126 9.71 14.15 1.95
N LEU A 127 10.81 13.93 2.68
CA LEU A 127 11.79 12.87 2.44
C LEU A 127 11.13 11.49 2.43
N LEU A 128 10.32 11.18 3.45
CA LEU A 128 9.60 9.90 3.55
C LEU A 128 8.55 9.74 2.43
N GLY A 129 7.86 10.83 2.06
CA GLY A 129 6.90 10.87 0.96
C GLY A 129 7.54 10.59 -0.41
N ARG A 130 8.72 11.17 -0.68
CA ARG A 130 9.50 10.88 -1.90
C ARG A 130 10.05 9.45 -1.90
N MET A 131 10.65 9.02 -0.78
CA MET A 131 11.17 7.66 -0.61
C MET A 131 10.12 6.58 -0.88
N LEU A 132 8.86 6.79 -0.48
CA LEU A 132 7.76 5.84 -0.72
C LEU A 132 7.62 5.50 -2.21
N ILE A 133 7.79 6.49 -3.09
CA ILE A 133 7.73 6.30 -4.54
C ILE A 133 8.86 5.37 -5.00
N ASP A 134 10.10 5.61 -4.55
CA ASP A 134 11.27 4.82 -4.94
C ASP A 134 11.20 3.37 -4.41
N VAL A 135 10.97 3.18 -3.10
CA VAL A 135 10.96 1.85 -2.48
C VAL A 135 9.71 1.05 -2.82
N GLY A 136 8.58 1.73 -3.07
CA GLY A 136 7.37 1.11 -3.58
C GLY A 136 7.55 0.63 -5.03
N LEU A 137 8.01 1.50 -5.93
CA LEU A 137 8.16 1.18 -7.34
C LEU A 137 9.29 0.18 -7.63
N SER A 138 10.34 0.11 -6.80
CA SER A 138 11.42 -0.87 -6.99
C SER A 138 10.93 -2.32 -6.91
N THR A 139 9.80 -2.59 -6.27
CA THR A 139 9.15 -3.93 -6.26
C THR A 139 8.55 -4.35 -7.60
N TYR A 140 8.30 -3.42 -8.53
CA TYR A 140 7.35 -3.68 -9.63
C TYR A 140 7.82 -4.64 -10.72
N LYS A 141 9.13 -4.84 -10.92
CA LYS A 141 9.64 -5.78 -11.94
C LYS A 141 9.35 -7.24 -11.57
N ALA A 142 9.61 -7.64 -10.33
CA ALA A 142 9.23 -8.97 -9.84
C ALA A 142 7.70 -9.12 -9.73
N LYS A 143 7.03 -8.09 -9.21
CA LYS A 143 5.58 -8.06 -9.00
C LYS A 143 4.76 -8.30 -10.26
N THR A 144 5.06 -7.61 -11.37
CA THR A 144 4.34 -7.81 -12.63
C THR A 144 4.74 -9.09 -13.36
N HIS A 145 5.97 -9.58 -13.15
CA HIS A 145 6.43 -10.85 -13.75
C HIS A 145 5.80 -12.08 -13.08
N TYR A 146 5.82 -12.15 -11.75
CA TYR A 146 5.29 -13.31 -11.01
C TYR A 146 3.78 -13.25 -10.77
N ASN A 147 3.22 -12.04 -10.66
CA ASN A 147 1.80 -11.76 -10.40
C ASN A 147 1.14 -12.67 -9.32
N ARG A 148 1.88 -12.95 -8.23
CA ARG A 148 1.48 -13.93 -7.21
C ARG A 148 0.13 -13.58 -6.57
N THR A 149 -0.78 -14.54 -6.46
CA THR A 149 -2.05 -14.38 -5.72
C THR A 149 -1.83 -14.08 -4.24
N ARG A 150 -2.63 -13.18 -3.67
CA ARG A 150 -2.57 -12.75 -2.26
C ARG A 150 -3.33 -13.69 -1.32
N PRO A 151 -3.02 -13.73 0.00
CA PRO A 151 -3.65 -14.65 0.94
C PRO A 151 -5.18 -14.54 0.96
N PHE A 152 -5.74 -13.34 1.15
CA PHE A 152 -7.20 -13.14 1.19
C PHE A 152 -7.91 -13.54 -0.11
N VAL A 153 -7.22 -13.45 -1.26
CA VAL A 153 -7.76 -13.89 -2.55
C VAL A 153 -7.74 -15.41 -2.67
N THR A 154 -6.63 -16.06 -2.26
CA THR A 154 -6.48 -17.52 -2.24
C THR A 154 -7.50 -18.20 -1.31
N HIS A 155 -7.78 -17.60 -0.15
CA HIS A 155 -8.70 -18.17 0.85
C HIS A 155 -10.14 -17.66 0.75
N ASN A 156 -10.43 -16.77 -0.21
CA ASN A 156 -11.73 -16.11 -0.37
C ASN A 156 -12.19 -15.39 0.92
N GLU A 157 -11.26 -14.66 1.52
CA GLU A 157 -11.45 -13.83 2.71
C GLU A 157 -11.42 -12.33 2.35
N GLY A 158 -11.47 -11.49 3.39
CA GLY A 158 -11.21 -10.04 3.32
C GLY A 158 -10.02 -9.65 4.20
N THR A 159 -9.52 -8.44 4.01
CA THR A 159 -8.35 -7.88 4.69
C THR A 159 -8.72 -7.07 5.93
N CYS A 160 -7.72 -6.63 6.69
CA CYS A 160 -7.91 -5.62 7.74
C CYS A 160 -8.19 -4.19 7.22
N TYR A 161 -8.00 -3.94 5.91
CA TYR A 161 -8.17 -2.62 5.30
C TYR A 161 -8.93 -2.73 3.96
N PRO A 162 -10.27 -2.90 4.00
CA PRO A 162 -11.09 -3.09 2.80
C PRO A 162 -10.97 -2.04 1.67
N PRO A 163 -10.66 -0.74 1.90
CA PRO A 163 -10.61 0.25 0.82
C PRO A 163 -9.61 -0.05 -0.31
N ASP A 164 -8.56 -0.84 -0.04
CA ASP A 164 -7.55 -1.19 -1.04
C ASP A 164 -7.86 -2.54 -1.75
N GLU A 165 -8.83 -3.33 -1.30
CA GLU A 165 -8.98 -4.74 -1.73
C GLU A 165 -9.17 -4.93 -3.23
N GLU A 166 -9.97 -4.09 -3.89
CA GLU A 166 -10.20 -4.21 -5.33
C GLU A 166 -8.91 -3.98 -6.12
N LEU A 167 -8.08 -3.01 -5.72
CA LEU A 167 -6.77 -2.80 -6.31
C LEU A 167 -5.84 -4.00 -6.03
N LEU A 168 -5.82 -4.49 -4.79
CA LEU A 168 -4.95 -5.58 -4.37
C LEU A 168 -5.32 -6.92 -5.04
N ARG A 169 -6.59 -7.13 -5.43
CA ARG A 169 -7.04 -8.30 -6.19
C ARG A 169 -6.39 -8.41 -7.58
N HIS A 170 -5.96 -7.28 -8.18
CA HIS A 170 -5.31 -7.22 -9.49
C HIS A 170 -3.82 -6.83 -9.46
N ASP A 171 -3.24 -6.61 -8.27
CA ASP A 171 -1.84 -6.23 -8.06
C ASP A 171 -1.05 -7.34 -7.33
N GLY A 172 -0.12 -7.99 -8.02
CA GLY A 172 0.60 -9.18 -7.53
C GLY A 172 1.26 -9.05 -6.15
N SER A 173 1.30 -10.13 -5.39
CA SER A 173 1.72 -10.13 -3.98
C SER A 173 3.23 -10.03 -3.75
N TYR A 174 4.06 -10.57 -4.65
CA TYR A 174 5.50 -10.76 -4.43
C TYR A 174 6.38 -9.78 -5.22
N PRO A 175 7.28 -9.00 -4.58
CA PRO A 175 7.43 -8.76 -3.15
C PRO A 175 6.45 -7.67 -2.64
N SER A 176 6.38 -7.50 -1.32
CA SER A 176 5.50 -6.50 -0.70
C SER A 176 6.06 -5.08 -0.78
N GLY A 177 5.41 -4.23 -1.60
CA GLY A 177 5.68 -2.78 -1.64
C GLY A 177 5.39 -2.07 -0.31
N HIS A 178 4.41 -2.54 0.46
CA HIS A 178 4.14 -2.02 1.81
C HIS A 178 5.26 -2.36 2.79
N SER A 179 5.78 -3.60 2.78
CA SER A 179 6.95 -3.93 3.60
C SER A 179 8.22 -3.24 3.11
N ALA A 180 8.31 -2.92 1.81
CA ALA A 180 9.41 -2.11 1.28
C ALA A 180 9.34 -0.66 1.78
N ALA A 181 8.14 -0.06 1.85
CA ALA A 181 7.92 1.26 2.46
C ALA A 181 8.34 1.28 3.93
N GLY A 182 7.73 0.44 4.78
CA GLY A 182 8.02 0.40 6.22
C GLY A 182 9.48 0.10 6.55
N TRP A 183 10.15 -0.77 5.78
CA TRP A 183 11.57 -1.06 5.97
C TRP A 183 12.50 0.05 5.45
N GLY A 184 12.19 0.62 4.27
CA GLY A 184 12.97 1.72 3.70
C GLY A 184 12.96 2.96 4.59
N TRP A 185 11.78 3.34 5.09
CA TRP A 185 11.63 4.40 6.09
C TRP A 185 12.39 4.09 7.39
N ALA A 186 12.28 2.86 7.91
CA ALA A 186 12.97 2.46 9.14
C ALA A 186 14.51 2.55 9.03
N LEU A 187 15.10 2.17 7.90
CA LEU A 187 16.55 2.28 7.68
C LEU A 187 17.03 3.74 7.74
N VAL A 188 16.35 4.64 7.03
CA VAL A 188 16.75 6.07 6.99
C VAL A 188 16.42 6.79 8.30
N LEU A 189 15.32 6.45 8.96
CA LEU A 189 15.01 6.99 10.30
C LEU A 189 16.01 6.52 11.36
N ALA A 190 16.51 5.28 11.29
CA ALA A 190 17.56 4.78 12.19
C ALA A 190 18.91 5.47 11.95
N GLU A 191 19.21 5.86 10.71
CA GLU A 191 20.38 6.69 10.37
C GLU A 191 20.23 8.17 10.84
N LEU A 192 19.00 8.68 10.88
CA LEU A 192 18.69 10.04 11.33
C LEU A 192 18.63 10.15 12.87
N VAL A 193 18.12 9.13 13.56
CA VAL A 193 17.94 9.09 15.01
C VAL A 193 18.60 7.83 15.60
N PRO A 194 19.95 7.77 15.64
CA PRO A 194 20.68 6.54 16.00
C PRO A 194 20.41 6.05 17.43
N ASP A 195 20.17 6.94 18.38
CA ASP A 195 19.80 6.61 19.77
C ASP A 195 18.45 5.85 19.89
N ARG A 196 17.70 5.76 18.77
CA ARG A 196 16.40 5.08 18.65
C ARG A 196 16.42 3.96 17.59
N ALA A 197 17.57 3.66 17.00
CA ALA A 197 17.70 2.75 15.87
C ALA A 197 17.00 1.39 16.07
N ASP A 198 17.21 0.71 17.19
CA ASP A 198 16.59 -0.60 17.45
C ASP A 198 15.05 -0.53 17.54
N ALA A 199 14.50 0.53 18.14
CA ALA A 199 13.05 0.74 18.21
C ALA A 199 12.45 1.03 16.83
N ILE A 200 13.16 1.81 16.00
CA ILE A 200 12.77 2.14 14.63
C ILE A 200 12.84 0.88 13.73
N LEU A 201 13.90 0.09 13.84
CA LEU A 201 14.09 -1.17 13.09
C LEU A 201 13.19 -2.30 13.58
N GLN A 202 12.72 -2.25 14.83
CA GLN A 202 11.63 -3.10 15.33
C GLN A 202 10.30 -2.68 14.68
N ARG A 203 9.92 -1.39 14.78
CA ARG A 203 8.71 -0.85 14.13
C ARG A 203 8.66 -1.13 12.62
N GLY A 204 9.80 -1.05 11.93
CA GLY A 204 9.92 -1.39 10.50
C GLY A 204 9.71 -2.88 10.18
N ARG A 205 10.11 -3.79 11.09
CA ARG A 205 9.79 -5.22 10.98
C ARG A 205 8.30 -5.45 11.22
N ASP A 206 7.73 -4.80 12.23
CA ASP A 206 6.33 -4.95 12.63
C ASP A 206 5.34 -4.34 11.64
N PHE A 207 5.72 -3.26 10.96
CA PHE A 207 4.98 -2.68 9.83
C PHE A 207 4.87 -3.68 8.66
N GLY A 208 5.95 -4.42 8.38
CA GLY A 208 5.89 -5.56 7.47
C GLY A 208 4.94 -6.64 7.97
N GLN A 209 5.03 -7.01 9.26
CA GLN A 209 4.19 -8.04 9.86
C GLN A 209 2.70 -7.68 9.90
N SER A 210 2.38 -6.38 10.03
CA SER A 210 1.03 -5.84 9.89
C SER A 210 0.38 -6.26 8.57
N ARG A 211 1.13 -6.41 7.47
CA ARG A 211 0.55 -6.85 6.18
C ARG A 211 0.28 -8.35 6.08
N VAL A 212 0.97 -9.19 6.86
CA VAL A 212 0.63 -10.61 7.03
C VAL A 212 -0.62 -10.74 7.89
N ILE A 213 -0.67 -9.99 9.00
CA ILE A 213 -1.85 -9.91 9.89
C ILE A 213 -3.08 -9.42 9.13
N CYS A 214 -2.91 -8.47 8.21
CA CYS A 214 -3.97 -7.95 7.35
C CYS A 214 -4.44 -8.92 6.25
N ASP A 215 -3.92 -10.15 6.19
CA ASP A 215 -4.17 -11.17 5.15
C ASP A 215 -3.83 -10.71 3.71
N ALA A 216 -3.08 -9.61 3.59
CA ALA A 216 -2.84 -8.90 2.33
C ALA A 216 -1.55 -9.34 1.61
N HIS A 217 -0.62 -9.96 2.34
CA HIS A 217 0.66 -10.46 1.86
C HIS A 217 1.10 -11.72 2.62
N TRP A 218 1.82 -12.60 1.94
CA TRP A 218 2.49 -13.75 2.55
C TRP A 218 3.77 -13.31 3.30
N GLN A 219 4.26 -14.13 4.24
CA GLN A 219 5.48 -13.82 5.00
C GLN A 219 6.68 -13.61 4.06
N SER A 220 6.84 -14.48 3.08
CA SER A 220 7.90 -14.39 2.06
C SER A 220 7.80 -13.17 1.15
N ASP A 221 6.61 -12.60 0.93
CA ASP A 221 6.46 -11.32 0.22
C ASP A 221 7.01 -10.15 1.06
N VAL A 222 6.73 -10.18 2.36
CA VAL A 222 7.17 -9.20 3.35
C VAL A 222 8.68 -9.24 3.50
N ASP A 223 9.25 -10.43 3.69
CA ASP A 223 10.69 -10.63 3.84
C ASP A 223 11.47 -10.20 2.58
N ALA A 224 10.97 -10.55 1.39
CA ALA A 224 11.52 -10.07 0.11
C ALA A 224 11.37 -8.56 -0.11
N GLY A 225 10.30 -7.95 0.42
CA GLY A 225 10.11 -6.49 0.45
C GLY A 225 11.20 -5.78 1.25
N ARG A 226 11.60 -6.33 2.41
CA ARG A 226 12.73 -5.80 3.21
C ARG A 226 14.06 -5.87 2.45
N VAL A 227 14.32 -6.96 1.71
CA VAL A 227 15.53 -7.10 0.87
C VAL A 227 15.60 -6.01 -0.20
N ILE A 228 14.52 -5.81 -0.97
CA ILE A 228 14.48 -4.82 -2.05
C ILE A 228 14.54 -3.37 -1.52
N ALA A 229 13.88 -3.07 -0.40
CA ALA A 229 14.02 -1.76 0.23
C ALA A 229 15.45 -1.49 0.71
N SER A 230 16.16 -2.49 1.25
CA SER A 230 17.56 -2.34 1.66
C SER A 230 18.46 -1.96 0.47
N GLY A 231 18.30 -2.65 -0.68
CA GLY A 231 18.99 -2.30 -1.91
C GLY A 231 18.58 -0.93 -2.48
N THR A 232 17.32 -0.53 -2.32
CA THR A 232 16.82 0.77 -2.79
C THR A 232 17.35 1.92 -1.93
N VAL A 233 17.40 1.77 -0.60
CA VAL A 233 18.04 2.75 0.29
C VAL A 233 19.54 2.86 0.01
N ALA A 234 20.24 1.75 -0.26
CA ALA A 234 21.64 1.81 -0.70
C ALA A 234 21.81 2.57 -2.03
N ARG A 235 20.89 2.42 -2.99
CA ARG A 235 20.89 3.21 -4.24
C ARG A 235 20.54 4.68 -4.00
N LEU A 236 19.60 5.00 -3.10
CA LEU A 236 19.23 6.38 -2.75
C LEU A 236 20.43 7.17 -2.20
N HIS A 237 21.28 6.54 -1.40
CA HIS A 237 22.52 7.18 -0.90
C HIS A 237 23.53 7.56 -2.00
N ALA A 238 23.37 7.06 -3.23
CA ALA A 238 24.14 7.47 -4.40
C ALA A 238 23.42 8.54 -5.26
N ASP A 239 22.30 9.11 -4.79
CA ASP A 239 21.64 10.25 -5.42
C ASP A 239 21.96 11.59 -4.71
N PRO A 240 22.43 12.64 -5.43
CA PRO A 240 22.74 13.93 -4.83
C PRO A 240 21.53 14.67 -4.24
N GLY A 241 20.33 14.48 -4.79
CA GLY A 241 19.09 15.09 -4.27
C GLY A 241 18.68 14.45 -2.95
N PHE A 242 18.75 13.12 -2.86
CA PHE A 242 18.51 12.39 -1.61
C PHE A 242 19.50 12.80 -0.52
N GLN A 243 20.80 12.88 -0.85
CA GLN A 243 21.84 13.34 0.08
C GLN A 243 21.62 14.78 0.57
N ALA A 244 21.16 15.69 -0.31
CA ALA A 244 20.83 17.06 0.05
C ALA A 244 19.62 17.14 0.99
N ASP A 245 18.54 16.43 0.68
CA ASP A 245 17.33 16.38 1.52
C ASP A 245 17.65 15.72 2.88
N LEU A 246 18.40 14.61 2.91
CA LEU A 246 18.84 13.93 4.13
C LEU A 246 19.68 14.85 5.03
N ALA A 247 20.63 15.60 4.47
CA ALA A 247 21.41 16.60 5.21
C ALA A 247 20.53 17.75 5.73
N ALA A 248 19.55 18.19 4.94
CA ALA A 248 18.60 19.23 5.34
C ALA A 248 17.62 18.76 6.44
N VAL A 249 17.30 17.46 6.49
CA VAL A 249 16.53 16.81 7.56
C VAL A 249 17.37 16.67 8.83
N ARG A 250 18.65 16.27 8.74
CA ARG A 250 19.57 16.27 9.90
C ARG A 250 19.64 17.65 10.57
N GLN A 251 19.54 18.74 9.81
CA GLN A 251 19.46 20.11 10.34
C GLN A 251 18.07 20.46 10.92
N GLU A 252 16.98 19.89 10.41
CA GLU A 252 15.62 20.12 10.92
C GLU A 252 15.39 19.46 12.28
N ILE A 253 15.91 18.23 12.46
CA ILE A 253 15.77 17.49 13.72
C ILE A 253 16.83 17.85 14.77
N ALA A 254 17.90 18.59 14.38
CA ALA A 254 18.96 19.03 15.29
C ALA A 254 18.46 20.07 16.29
N GLY A 255 18.09 19.60 17.48
CA GLY A 255 17.52 20.44 18.56
C GLY A 255 16.04 20.17 18.83
N LEU A 256 15.40 19.25 18.10
CA LEU A 256 14.14 18.67 18.55
C LEU A 256 14.42 17.77 19.75
N SER A 257 13.99 18.21 20.94
CA SER A 257 13.83 17.30 22.08
C SER A 257 12.90 16.14 21.67
N PRO A 258 13.18 14.90 22.10
CA PRO A 258 12.28 13.79 21.83
C PRO A 258 10.86 14.10 22.30
N VAL A 259 9.87 13.75 21.48
CA VAL A 259 8.47 13.62 21.91
C VAL A 259 8.47 12.67 23.10
N ALA A 260 7.88 13.11 24.20
CA ALA A 260 7.75 12.29 25.39
C ALA A 260 7.09 10.96 25.02
N GLN A 261 7.75 9.85 25.35
CA GLN A 261 7.30 8.48 25.01
C GLN A 261 5.96 8.12 25.68
N ALA A 262 5.45 8.98 26.57
CA ALA A 262 4.18 8.90 27.28
C ALA A 262 3.09 9.78 26.63
N SER A 263 2.93 9.68 25.30
CA SER A 263 1.67 10.07 24.65
C SER A 263 0.77 8.85 24.61
N ALA A 264 -0.53 9.02 24.90
CA ALA A 264 -1.48 7.90 24.92
C ALA A 264 -1.55 7.14 23.58
N GLN A 265 -1.21 7.78 22.47
CA GLN A 265 -1.09 7.14 21.15
C GLN A 265 0.13 6.21 21.09
N CYS A 266 1.28 6.63 21.60
CA CYS A 266 2.49 5.79 21.60
C CYS A 266 2.42 4.66 22.63
N GLU A 267 1.73 4.88 23.76
CA GLU A 267 1.39 3.84 24.72
C GLU A 267 0.45 2.79 24.10
N ALA A 268 -0.57 3.23 23.34
CA ALA A 268 -1.48 2.33 22.63
C ALA A 268 -0.79 1.56 21.48
N GLU A 269 0.09 2.20 20.71
CA GLU A 269 0.90 1.51 19.68
C GLU A 269 1.81 0.45 20.34
N SER A 270 2.53 0.82 21.42
CA SER A 270 3.42 -0.08 22.14
C SER A 270 2.67 -1.28 22.73
N ALA A 271 1.50 -1.06 23.34
CA ALA A 271 0.65 -2.13 23.86
C ALA A 271 0.09 -3.04 22.75
N ALA A 272 -0.28 -2.48 21.59
CA ALA A 272 -0.74 -3.25 20.43
C ALA A 272 0.38 -4.09 19.82
N LEU A 273 1.63 -3.59 19.77
CA LEU A 273 2.81 -4.34 19.30
C LEU A 273 3.21 -5.45 20.27
N SER A 274 3.16 -5.19 21.58
CA SER A 274 3.54 -6.17 22.63
C SER A 274 2.56 -7.34 22.76
N ALA A 275 1.37 -7.24 22.16
CA ALA A 275 0.34 -8.29 22.19
C ALA A 275 0.62 -9.49 21.25
N GLN A 276 1.85 -9.66 20.76
CA GLN A 276 2.27 -10.75 19.86
C GLN A 276 3.58 -11.46 20.23
N SER A 277 4.24 -11.09 21.33
CA SER A 277 5.50 -11.69 21.80
C SER A 277 5.27 -12.78 22.84
#